data_AF-A0A7R9DPJ9-F1
#
_entry.id   AF-A0A7R9DPJ9-F1
#
_cell.length_a   1.000
_cell.length_b   1.000
_cell.length_c   1.000
_cell.angle_alpha   90.00
_cell.angle_beta   90.00
_cell.angle_gamma   90.00
#
_symmetry.space_group_name_H-M   'P 1'
#
loop_
_entity.id
_entity.type
_entity.pdbx_description
1 polymer ?
#
loop_
_entity_poly.entity_id
_entity_poly.type
_entity_poly.pdbx_seq_one_letter_code
_entity_poly.pdbx_strand_id
1 'polypeptide(L)'
;MSIQIGQNSSAVLSLVNGEMNYSFNSEVVTLPNGYLSDGKWHHVEIKWMSGEVWINLDYGQREVTEPASSKLQGHYVGKILIGGPDSSVGSLTADYGYFEGCIQ
;
A
#
# COMPACT_ATOMS: atom_id res chain seq x y z
N MET A 1 0.08 -3.16 -5.77
CA MET A 1 1.19 -2.19 -5.95
C MET A 1 2.17 -2.39 -4.80
N SER A 2 3.47 -2.30 -5.05
CA SER A 2 4.47 -2.40 -3.98
C SER A 2 5.63 -1.44 -4.19
N ILE A 3 6.19 -0.96 -3.10
CA ILE A 3 7.28 0.01 -3.07
C ILE A 3 8.39 -0.54 -2.17
N GLN A 4 9.60 -0.65 -2.71
CA GLN A 4 10.80 -0.95 -1.94
C GLN A 4 11.37 0.33 -1.36
N ILE A 5 11.62 0.33 -0.05
CA ILE A 5 12.05 1.50 0.72
C ILE A 5 13.34 1.13 1.46
N GLY A 6 14.44 1.80 1.11
CA GLY A 6 15.76 1.42 1.60
C GLY A 6 16.14 -0.01 1.21
N GLN A 7 16.83 -0.71 2.12
CA GLN A 7 17.33 -2.07 1.85
C GLN A 7 16.37 -3.17 2.28
N ASN A 8 15.65 -2.99 3.39
CA ASN A 8 14.90 -4.05 4.05
C ASN A 8 13.41 -3.74 4.28
N SER A 9 12.94 -2.57 3.83
CA SER A 9 11.57 -2.16 4.06
C SER A 9 10.75 -2.19 2.77
N SER A 10 9.46 -2.50 2.91
CA SER A 10 8.53 -2.45 1.80
C SER A 10 7.17 -1.96 2.24
N ALA A 11 6.51 -1.20 1.36
CA ALA A 11 5.11 -0.86 1.48
C ALA A 11 4.33 -1.57 0.38
N VAL A 12 3.19 -2.17 0.72
CA VAL A 12 2.34 -2.87 -0.23
C VAL A 12 0.92 -2.38 -0.11
N LEU A 13 0.34 -2.00 -1.24
CA LEU A 13 -1.08 -1.73 -1.40
C LEU A 13 -1.71 -2.85 -2.22
N SER A 14 -2.70 -3.51 -1.65
CA SER A 14 -3.38 -4.66 -2.24
C SER A 14 -4.90 -4.60 -2.00
N LEU A 15 -5.63 -5.45 -2.73
CA LEU A 15 -7.04 -5.72 -2.46
C LEU A 15 -7.17 -7.15 -1.95
N VAL A 16 -7.78 -7.32 -0.79
CA VAL A 16 -8.06 -8.63 -0.19
C VAL A 16 -9.56 -8.73 0.01
N ASN A 17 -10.20 -9.70 -0.64
CA ASN A 17 -11.67 -9.84 -0.66
C ASN A 17 -12.41 -8.55 -1.08
N GLY A 18 -11.79 -7.76 -1.95
CA GLY A 18 -12.32 -6.51 -2.46
C GLY A 18 -12.11 -5.28 -1.58
N GLU A 19 -11.50 -5.46 -0.39
CA GLU A 19 -11.15 -4.37 0.52
C GLU A 19 -9.69 -3.94 0.37
N MET A 20 -9.43 -2.65 0.55
CA MET A 20 -8.09 -2.09 0.59
C MET A 20 -7.30 -2.63 1.77
N ASN A 21 -6.13 -3.18 1.48
CA ASN A 21 -5.13 -3.54 2.47
C ASN A 21 -3.83 -2.80 2.19
N TYR A 22 -3.41 -1.97 3.14
CA TYR A 22 -2.08 -1.39 3.14
C TYR A 22 -1.22 -2.10 4.17
N SER A 23 0.01 -2.44 3.80
CA SER A 23 0.99 -2.96 4.74
C SER A 23 2.33 -2.25 4.60
N PHE A 24 3.01 -2.10 5.72
CA PHE A 24 4.35 -1.60 5.79
C PHE A 24 5.18 -2.53 6.68
N ASN A 25 6.22 -3.17 6.13
CA ASN A 25 7.01 -4.20 6.83
C ASN A 25 6.16 -5.30 7.49
N SER A 26 5.12 -5.75 6.78
CA SER A 26 4.13 -6.74 7.24
C SER A 26 3.19 -6.27 8.35
N GLU A 27 3.33 -5.04 8.85
CA GLU A 27 2.33 -4.42 9.70
C GLU A 27 1.20 -3.90 8.81
N VAL A 28 0.00 -4.43 9.03
CA VAL A 28 -1.18 -4.14 8.22
C VAL A 28 -1.96 -2.99 8.83
N VAL A 29 -2.24 -1.99 8.00
CA VAL A 29 -3.24 -0.95 8.30
C VAL A 29 -4.50 -1.27 7.52
N THR A 30 -5.58 -1.52 8.26
CA THR A 30 -6.91 -1.76 7.70
C THR A 30 -7.77 -0.52 7.90
N LEU A 31 -8.36 0.01 6.83
CA LEU A 31 -9.39 1.03 6.96
C LEU A 31 -10.76 0.38 7.14
N PRO A 32 -11.57 0.80 8.13
CA PRO A 32 -12.96 0.37 8.22
C PRO A 32 -13.74 0.84 6.97
N ASN A 33 -14.61 -0.02 6.46
CA ASN A 33 -15.37 0.20 5.22
C ASN A 33 -14.47 0.45 3.99
N GLY A 34 -13.37 -0.31 3.85
CA GLY A 34 -12.40 -0.16 2.76
C GLY A 34 -12.74 -0.88 1.45
N TYR A 35 -14.01 -1.24 1.19
CA TYR A 35 -14.37 -1.94 -0.06
C TYR A 35 -14.20 -1.03 -1.29
N LEU A 36 -13.34 -1.44 -2.22
CA LEU A 36 -13.00 -0.69 -3.45
C LEU A 36 -13.29 -1.49 -4.73
N SER A 37 -13.64 -2.77 -4.63
CA SER A 37 -13.93 -3.62 -5.80
C SER A 37 -15.39 -3.53 -6.26
N ASP A 38 -15.93 -2.31 -6.32
CA ASP A 38 -17.33 -2.07 -6.72
C ASP A 38 -17.49 -1.68 -8.21
N GLY A 39 -16.39 -1.66 -8.95
CA GLY A 39 -16.35 -1.29 -10.37
C GLY A 39 -16.34 0.22 -10.64
N LYS A 40 -16.21 1.06 -9.60
CA LYS A 40 -16.11 2.52 -9.74
C LYS A 40 -14.68 3.01 -9.52
N TRP A 41 -14.45 4.26 -9.93
CA TRP A 41 -13.21 4.96 -9.64
C TRP A 41 -13.15 5.32 -8.15
N HIS A 42 -12.02 4.98 -7.54
CA HIS A 42 -11.67 5.36 -6.19
C HIS A 42 -10.38 6.18 -6.19
N HIS A 43 -10.29 7.15 -5.29
CA HIS A 43 -9.06 7.89 -5.06
C HIS A 43 -8.39 7.36 -3.79
N VAL A 44 -7.11 6.99 -3.89
CA VAL A 44 -6.33 6.46 -2.76
C VAL A 44 -5.09 7.32 -2.60
N GLU A 45 -4.92 7.92 -1.43
CA GLU A 45 -3.72 8.66 -1.07
C GLU A 45 -3.09 8.06 0.18
N ILE A 46 -1.77 7.85 0.15
CA ILE A 46 -1.00 7.32 1.27
C ILE A 46 0.19 8.25 1.48
N LYS A 47 0.32 8.81 2.68
CA LYS A 47 1.42 9.70 3.06
C LYS A 47 2.21 9.10 4.20
N TRP A 48 3.53 9.01 4.01
CA TRP A 48 4.47 8.67 5.06
C TRP A 48 4.90 9.94 5.80
N MET A 49 4.62 9.99 7.10
CA MET A 49 4.98 11.07 7.98
C MET A 49 6.00 10.60 9.02
N SER A 50 6.52 11.52 9.82
CA SER A 50 7.46 11.17 10.89
C SER A 50 6.77 10.36 11.98
N GLY A 51 6.90 9.03 11.91
CA GLY A 51 6.35 8.09 12.91
C GLY A 51 4.91 7.67 12.67
N GLU A 52 4.30 8.09 11.57
CA GLU A 52 2.89 7.81 11.24
C GLU A 52 2.73 7.57 9.74
N VAL A 53 1.71 6.78 9.38
CA VAL A 53 1.19 6.67 8.02
C VAL A 53 -0.23 7.22 8.02
N TRP A 54 -0.49 8.18 7.14
CA TRP A 54 -1.84 8.66 6.87
C TRP A 54 -2.35 8.06 5.57
N ILE A 55 -3.57 7.54 5.61
CA ILE A 55 -4.25 6.96 4.46
C ILE A 55 -5.59 7.65 4.28
N ASN A 56 -5.91 7.98 3.04
CA ASN A 56 -7.12 8.69 2.66
C ASN A 56 -7.78 8.01 1.46
N LEU A 57 -9.09 7.85 1.54
CA LEU A 57 -9.93 7.29 0.49
C LEU A 57 -10.99 8.29 0.04
N ASP A 58 -11.20 8.32 -1.26
CA ASP A 58 -12.27 9.06 -1.94
C ASP A 58 -12.29 10.54 -1.54
N TYR A 59 -11.11 11.17 -1.51
CA TYR A 59 -10.92 12.59 -1.22
C TYR A 59 -11.37 13.00 0.20
N GLY A 60 -11.02 12.21 1.22
CA GLY A 60 -11.33 12.50 2.63
C GLY A 60 -12.67 12.00 3.12
N GLN A 61 -13.38 11.19 2.34
CA GLN A 61 -14.57 10.51 2.84
C GLN A 61 -14.23 9.48 3.93
N ARG A 62 -13.03 8.88 3.86
CA ARG A 62 -12.51 7.95 4.86
C ARG A 62 -11.02 8.22 5.03
N GLU A 63 -10.57 8.31 6.26
CA GLU A 63 -9.16 8.52 6.57
C GLU A 63 -8.77 7.79 7.86
N VAL A 64 -7.50 7.41 7.93
CA VAL A 64 -6.88 6.87 9.14
C VAL A 64 -5.45 7.36 9.24
N THR A 65 -5.00 7.61 10.47
CA THR A 65 -3.58 7.82 10.79
C THR A 65 -3.16 6.73 11.76
N GLU A 66 -2.23 5.88 11.34
CA GLU A 66 -1.69 4.82 12.18
C GLU A 66 -0.22 5.08 12.50
N PRO A 67 0.24 4.74 13.72
CA PRO A 67 1.66 4.76 14.04
C PRO A 67 2.45 3.86 13.07
N ALA A 68 3.59 4.34 12.59
CA ALA A 68 4.52 3.55 11.80
C ALA A 68 5.62 3.00 12.72
N SER A 69 5.69 1.67 12.87
CA SER A 69 6.69 1.03 13.74
C SER A 69 8.15 1.26 13.31
N SER A 70 8.39 1.67 12.07
CA SER A 70 9.75 1.94 11.56
C SER A 70 9.94 3.40 11.13
N LYS A 71 11.17 3.90 11.32
CA LYS A 71 11.57 5.20 10.79
C LYS A 71 11.67 5.13 9.26
N LEU A 72 10.67 5.66 8.58
CA LEU A 72 10.71 5.96 7.15
C LEU A 72 11.67 7.10 6.80
N GLN A 73 12.03 7.93 7.79
CA GLN A 73 12.91 9.08 7.61
C GLN A 73 14.33 8.66 7.21
N GLY A 74 14.83 9.24 6.11
CA GLY A 74 16.18 9.00 5.61
C GLY A 74 16.33 7.77 4.71
N HIS A 75 15.26 7.00 4.50
CA HIS A 75 15.22 5.98 3.46
C HIS A 75 14.81 6.58 2.11
N TYR A 76 15.26 5.91 1.04
CA TYR A 76 14.95 6.27 -0.34
C TYR A 76 14.05 5.22 -0.98
N VAL A 77 13.25 5.64 -1.97
CA VAL A 77 12.46 4.71 -2.79
C VAL A 77 13.42 4.03 -3.78
N GLY A 78 13.54 2.71 -3.68
CA GLY A 78 14.39 1.92 -4.56
C GLY A 78 13.67 1.46 -5.83
N LYS A 79 12.42 0.99 -5.68
CA LYS A 79 11.65 0.41 -6.78
C LYS A 79 10.15 0.54 -6.52
N ILE A 80 9.39 0.83 -7.57
CA ILE A 80 7.93 0.83 -7.55
C ILE A 80 7.45 -0.21 -8.55
N LEU A 81 6.50 -1.05 -8.11
CA LEU A 81 5.83 -2.04 -8.93
C LEU A 81 4.33 -1.77 -8.92
N ILE A 82 3.76 -1.62 -10.10
CA ILE A 82 2.35 -1.36 -10.32
C ILE A 82 1.77 -2.56 -11.06
N GLY A 83 0.57 -2.99 -10.69
CA GLY A 83 -0.13 -4.08 -11.38
C GLY A 83 0.24 -5.50 -10.94
N GLY A 84 1.40 -5.73 -10.31
CA GLY A 84 1.78 -7.05 -9.82
C GLY A 84 3.21 -7.13 -9.31
N PRO A 85 3.65 -8.30 -8.84
CA PRO A 85 5.02 -8.54 -8.39
C PRO A 85 6.01 -8.59 -9.57
N ASP A 86 7.28 -8.37 -9.25
CA ASP A 86 8.38 -8.76 -10.13
C ASP A 86 8.65 -10.27 -9.99
N SER A 87 8.92 -10.92 -11.12
CA SER A 87 9.50 -12.25 -11.27
C SER A 87 10.85 -12.50 -10.55
N SER A 88 11.46 -11.49 -9.93
CA SER A 88 12.70 -11.61 -9.17
C SER A 88 12.57 -12.62 -8.02
N VAL A 89 13.49 -13.58 -7.96
CA VAL A 89 13.59 -14.58 -6.89
C VAL A 89 13.70 -13.90 -5.52
N GLY A 90 12.82 -14.28 -4.58
CA GLY A 90 12.79 -13.69 -3.23
C GLY A 90 12.03 -12.36 -3.13
N SER A 91 11.23 -12.00 -4.15
CA SER A 91 10.35 -10.83 -4.06
C SER A 91 9.41 -10.97 -2.86
N LEU A 92 9.47 -10.00 -1.93
CA LEU A 92 8.55 -9.89 -0.78
C LEU A 92 7.08 -9.78 -1.21
N THR A 93 6.82 -9.52 -2.49
CA THR A 93 5.48 -9.27 -3.00
C THR A 93 4.95 -10.40 -3.88
N ALA A 94 5.70 -11.50 -4.01
CA ALA A 94 5.35 -12.64 -4.88
C ALA A 94 3.94 -13.20 -4.61
N ASP A 95 3.46 -13.14 -3.37
CA ASP A 95 2.18 -13.71 -2.95
C ASP A 95 0.96 -12.83 -3.27
N TYR A 96 1.15 -11.57 -3.68
CA TYR A 96 0.03 -10.61 -3.86
C TYR A 96 -0.69 -10.71 -5.20
N GLY A 97 -0.30 -11.64 -6.09
CA GLY A 97 -0.94 -11.83 -7.39
C GLY A 97 -0.89 -10.59 -8.30
N TYR A 98 -1.72 -10.59 -9.34
CA TYR A 98 -1.81 -9.48 -10.29
C TYR A 98 -3.09 -8.66 -10.05
N PHE A 99 -3.00 -7.35 -10.21
CA PHE A 99 -4.14 -6.45 -10.15
C PHE A 99 -4.88 -6.48 -11.48
N GLU A 100 -6.18 -6.77 -11.43
CA GLU A 100 -7.08 -6.70 -12.57
C GLU A 100 -7.98 -5.47 -12.44
N GLY A 101 -7.68 -4.42 -13.20
CA GLY A 101 -8.42 -3.17 -13.16
C GLY A 101 -7.69 -2.05 -13.90
N CYS A 102 -8.12 -0.81 -13.64
CA CYS A 102 -7.51 0.39 -14.21
C CYS A 102 -6.84 1.22 -13.11
N ILE A 103 -5.71 1.85 -13.43
CA ILE A 103 -5.01 2.82 -12.58
C ILE A 103 -4.73 4.06 -13.44
N GLN A 104 -5.00 5.25 -12.90
CA GLN A 104 -4.78 6.54 -13.56
C GLN A 104 -4.01 7.49 -12.65
#